data_AF-A0A7S1TLK0-F1
#
_entry.id   AF-A0A7S1TLK0-F1
#
_cell.length_a   1.000
_cell.length_b   1.000
_cell.length_c   1.000
_cell.angle_alpha   90.00
_cell.angle_beta   90.00
_cell.angle_gamma   90.00
#
_symmetry.space_group_name_H-M   'P 1'
#
loop_
_entity.id
_entity.type
_entity.pdbx_description
1 polymer ?
#
loop_
_entity_poly.entity_id
_entity_poly.type
_entity_poly.pdbx_seq_one_letter_code
_entity_poly.pdbx_strand_id
1 'polypeptide(L)'
;VEDRDAVGSSTDLCTKFFAQGGSTCEKGALCQYRHARNDRLIVCKHWLRGLCKKQEYCEYLHEFDMSRMPECYFFSKFGECSNPECMYRHVDLDKKRNECP
;
A
#
# COMPACT_ATOMS: atom_id res chain seq x y z
N VAL A 1 -29.09 13.78 -5.87
CA VAL A 1 -28.45 13.62 -7.20
C VAL A 1 -27.03 13.14 -6.95
N GLU A 2 -26.87 11.84 -6.80
CA GLU A 2 -25.56 11.24 -6.50
C GLU A 2 -24.81 11.07 -7.81
N ASP A 3 -23.61 11.64 -7.83
CA ASP A 3 -22.76 11.89 -8.98
C ASP A 3 -22.32 10.60 -9.67
N ARG A 4 -22.54 10.52 -10.99
CA ARG A 4 -22.43 9.30 -11.82
C ARG A 4 -21.07 9.15 -12.52
N ASP A 5 -20.03 9.85 -12.07
CA ASP A 5 -18.75 9.92 -12.80
C ASP A 5 -17.50 9.52 -11.97
N ALA A 6 -17.67 9.01 -10.74
CA ALA A 6 -16.53 8.56 -9.93
C ALA A 6 -16.07 7.14 -10.31
N VAL A 7 -15.08 7.05 -11.21
CA VAL A 7 -14.28 5.84 -11.43
C VAL A 7 -13.68 5.37 -10.10
N GLY A 8 -14.20 4.26 -9.55
CA GLY A 8 -13.56 3.47 -8.49
C GLY A 8 -13.32 4.15 -7.14
N SER A 9 -14.29 4.92 -6.61
CA SER A 9 -14.17 5.66 -5.34
C SER A 9 -14.79 4.99 -4.10
N SER A 10 -15.15 3.70 -4.14
CA SER A 10 -15.56 2.99 -2.92
C SER A 10 -14.33 2.42 -2.19
N THR A 11 -14.26 2.61 -0.87
CA THR A 11 -13.27 1.98 0.00
C THR A 11 -13.45 0.46 0.09
N ASP A 12 -14.63 -0.04 -0.26
CA ASP A 12 -15.00 -1.43 -0.09
C ASP A 12 -14.38 -2.34 -1.17
N LEU A 13 -13.93 -3.53 -0.73
CA LEU A 13 -13.31 -4.53 -1.60
C LEU A 13 -14.37 -5.25 -2.44
N CYS A 14 -14.04 -5.52 -3.70
CA CYS A 14 -14.93 -6.26 -4.60
C CYS A 14 -15.00 -7.74 -4.21
N THR A 15 -16.06 -8.14 -3.53
CA THR A 15 -16.27 -9.52 -3.06
C THR A 15 -16.24 -10.55 -4.19
N LYS A 16 -16.64 -10.18 -5.41
CA LYS A 16 -16.58 -11.06 -6.60
C LYS A 16 -15.16 -11.33 -7.07
N PHE A 17 -14.26 -10.36 -6.91
CA PHE A 17 -12.84 -10.49 -7.27
C PHE A 17 -11.99 -11.17 -6.17
N PHE A 18 -12.53 -11.28 -4.95
CA PHE A 18 -11.85 -11.95 -3.83
C PHE A 18 -12.46 -13.30 -3.45
N ALA A 19 -13.56 -13.71 -4.08
CA ALA A 19 -14.13 -15.04 -3.91
C ALA A 19 -13.13 -16.13 -4.36
N GLN A 20 -13.18 -17.32 -3.74
CA GLN A 20 -12.34 -18.46 -4.14
C GLN A 20 -12.57 -18.78 -5.62
N GLY A 21 -11.52 -18.59 -6.45
CA GLY A 21 -11.56 -18.76 -7.91
C GLY A 21 -11.92 -17.51 -8.72
N GLY A 22 -12.28 -16.41 -8.07
CA GLY A 22 -12.74 -15.18 -8.72
C GLY A 22 -11.61 -14.19 -9.02
N SER A 23 -10.67 -14.49 -9.91
CA SER A 23 -9.70 -13.50 -10.42
C SER A 23 -10.30 -12.53 -11.45
N THR A 24 -11.58 -12.68 -11.79
CA THR A 24 -12.25 -11.92 -12.85
C THR A 24 -13.58 -11.34 -12.34
N CYS A 25 -13.64 -10.02 -12.24
CA CYS A 25 -14.90 -9.30 -12.07
C CYS A 25 -15.42 -8.88 -13.45
N GLU A 26 -16.69 -9.15 -13.75
CA GLU A 26 -17.33 -8.77 -15.02
C GLU A 26 -17.27 -7.25 -15.29
N LYS A 27 -17.21 -6.44 -14.23
CA LYS A 27 -17.09 -4.98 -14.33
C LYS A 27 -15.65 -4.50 -14.54
N GLY A 28 -14.63 -5.36 -14.33
CA GLY A 28 -13.22 -5.00 -14.52
C GLY A 28 -12.85 -3.65 -13.90
N ALA A 29 -12.23 -2.77 -14.69
CA ALA A 29 -11.85 -1.42 -14.25
C ALA A 29 -13.05 -0.47 -14.00
N LEU A 30 -14.26 -0.82 -14.45
CA LEU A 30 -15.51 -0.08 -14.20
C LEU A 30 -16.19 -0.55 -12.90
N CYS A 31 -15.57 -1.44 -12.13
CA CYS A 31 -16.11 -1.86 -10.85
C CYS A 31 -16.06 -0.71 -9.85
N GLN A 32 -17.21 -0.41 -9.23
CA GLN A 32 -17.30 0.61 -8.17
C GLN A 32 -16.48 0.22 -6.93
N TYR A 33 -16.21 -1.08 -6.75
CA TYR A 33 -15.47 -1.65 -5.64
C TYR A 33 -14.02 -1.93 -6.03
N ARG A 34 -13.13 -1.89 -5.04
CA ARG A 34 -11.69 -2.01 -5.27
C ARG A 34 -11.27 -3.45 -5.59
N HIS A 35 -10.48 -3.65 -6.65
CA HIS A 35 -9.80 -4.92 -6.99
C HIS A 35 -8.38 -5.03 -6.41
N ALA A 36 -8.15 -4.48 -5.22
CA ALA A 36 -6.83 -4.51 -4.60
C ALA A 36 -6.69 -5.67 -3.60
N ARG A 37 -5.83 -6.64 -3.88
CA ARG A 37 -5.44 -7.63 -2.87
C ARG A 37 -4.88 -6.91 -1.63
N ASN A 38 -5.48 -7.17 -0.47
CA ASN A 38 -5.11 -6.59 0.83
C ASN A 38 -3.98 -7.37 1.54
N ASP A 39 -3.35 -8.31 0.83
CA ASP A 39 -2.17 -9.07 1.23
C ASP A 39 -0.86 -8.26 1.14
N ARG A 40 -0.94 -7.02 0.67
CA ARG A 40 0.22 -6.11 0.55
C ARG A 40 0.61 -5.57 1.92
N LEU A 41 1.83 -5.89 2.33
CA LEU A 41 2.34 -5.56 3.67
C LEU A 41 2.93 -4.16 3.80
N ILE A 42 3.34 -3.51 2.70
CA ILE A 42 4.10 -2.25 2.73
C ILE A 42 3.48 -1.19 1.82
N VAL A 43 3.39 0.04 2.32
CA VAL A 43 2.90 1.22 1.58
C VAL A 43 3.79 1.57 0.39
N CYS A 44 3.16 1.86 -0.74
CA CYS A 44 3.82 2.25 -1.98
C CYS A 44 4.39 3.67 -1.87
N LYS A 45 5.72 3.79 -1.92
CA LYS A 45 6.41 5.10 -1.93
C LYS A 45 6.03 6.01 -3.10
N HIS A 46 5.64 5.44 -4.24
CA HIS A 46 5.27 6.22 -5.43
C HIS A 46 3.83 6.75 -5.33
N TRP A 47 2.94 5.98 -4.71
CA TRP A 47 1.54 6.37 -4.50
C TRP A 47 1.43 7.54 -3.53
N LEU A 48 2.23 7.56 -2.46
CA LEU A 48 2.32 8.69 -1.52
C LEU A 48 2.63 10.04 -2.21
N ARG A 49 3.24 10.00 -3.41
CA ARG A 49 3.59 11.18 -4.21
C ARG A 49 2.64 11.40 -5.40
N GLY A 50 1.62 10.56 -5.57
CA GLY A 50 0.73 10.58 -6.74
C GLY A 50 1.39 10.12 -8.05
N LEU A 51 2.54 9.46 -8.00
CA LEU A 51 3.34 9.08 -9.19
C LEU A 51 3.19 7.60 -9.58
N CYS A 52 2.37 6.83 -8.85
CA CYS A 52 2.22 5.41 -9.14
C CYS A 52 1.31 5.17 -10.34
N LYS A 53 1.89 4.70 -11.46
CA LYS A 53 1.15 4.34 -12.69
C LYS A 53 0.52 2.95 -12.66
N LYS A 54 0.90 2.10 -11.70
CA LYS A 54 0.43 0.71 -11.61
C LYS A 54 -0.97 0.58 -11.01
N GLN A 55 -1.52 1.65 -10.41
CA GLN A 55 -2.86 1.70 -9.82
C GLN A 55 -3.20 0.43 -9.02
N GLU A 56 -4.21 -0.33 -9.43
CA GLU A 56 -4.68 -1.57 -8.79
C GLU A 56 -3.65 -2.73 -8.88
N TYR A 57 -2.82 -2.74 -9.93
CA TYR A 57 -1.76 -3.72 -10.20
C TYR A 57 -0.44 -3.41 -9.48
N CYS A 58 -0.39 -2.39 -8.61
CA CYS A 58 0.82 -2.12 -7.85
C CYS A 58 1.09 -3.24 -6.85
N GLU A 59 2.30 -3.76 -6.76
CA GLU A 59 2.65 -4.79 -5.75
C GLU A 59 2.66 -4.24 -4.31
N TYR A 60 2.57 -2.92 -4.14
CA TYR A 60 2.58 -2.24 -2.85
C TYR A 60 1.20 -1.68 -2.49
N LEU A 61 1.00 -1.43 -1.20
CA LEU A 61 -0.25 -0.92 -0.64
C LEU A 61 -0.47 0.55 -1.04
N HIS A 62 -1.64 0.85 -1.60
CA HIS A 62 -2.10 2.21 -1.90
C HIS A 62 -3.09 2.66 -0.83
N GLU A 63 -2.64 2.68 0.42
CA GLU A 63 -3.38 3.07 1.60
C GLU A 63 -2.38 3.71 2.58
N PHE A 64 -2.81 4.74 3.29
CA PHE A 64 -1.96 5.41 4.24
C PHE A 64 -2.04 4.67 5.58
N ASP A 65 -1.00 3.91 5.89
CA ASP A 65 -0.88 3.22 7.17
C ASP A 65 0.56 3.35 7.68
N MET A 66 0.71 4.07 8.81
CA MET A 66 2.01 4.31 9.46
C MET A 66 2.69 3.02 9.94
N SER A 67 1.92 2.00 10.31
CA SER A 67 2.50 0.71 10.75
C SER A 67 3.15 -0.07 9.60
N ARG A 68 2.65 0.15 8.39
CA ARG A 68 3.07 -0.51 7.15
C ARG A 68 3.95 0.38 6.27
N MET A 69 4.45 1.49 6.80
CA MET A 69 5.38 2.36 6.08
C MET A 69 6.70 1.65 5.77
N PRO A 70 7.34 1.92 4.63
CA PRO A 70 8.66 1.39 4.34
C PRO A 70 9.72 1.94 5.31
N GLU A 71 10.85 1.24 5.41
CA GLU A 71 11.98 1.63 6.26
C GLU A 71 12.61 2.93 5.73
N CYS A 72 13.05 3.80 6.65
CA CYS A 72 13.78 5.01 6.31
C CYS A 72 15.16 4.64 5.80
N TYR A 73 15.48 5.05 4.57
CA TYR A 73 16.77 4.77 3.96
C TYR A 73 17.93 5.41 4.74
N PHE A 74 17.79 6.67 5.17
CA PHE A 74 18.86 7.39 5.87
C PHE A 74 19.15 6.76 7.23
N PHE A 75 18.11 6.51 8.01
CA PHE A 75 18.26 5.88 9.31
C PHE A 75 18.82 4.47 9.19
N SER A 76 18.30 3.65 8.28
CA SER A 76 18.79 2.28 8.09
C SER A 76 20.24 2.21 7.61
N LYS A 77 20.73 3.21 6.86
CA LYS A 77 22.07 3.19 6.27
C LYS A 77 23.12 3.91 7.12
N PHE A 78 22.74 5.02 7.73
CA PHE A 78 23.66 5.92 8.44
C PHE A 78 23.42 5.96 9.95
N GLY A 79 22.34 5.33 10.44
CA GLY A 79 21.95 5.38 11.85
C GLY A 79 21.25 6.68 12.26
N GLU A 80 21.10 7.64 11.33
CA GLU A 80 20.53 8.95 11.61
C GLU A 80 19.60 9.40 10.47
N CYS A 81 18.54 10.12 10.84
CA CYS A 81 17.67 10.81 9.90
C CYS A 81 17.52 12.26 10.32
N SER A 82 17.82 13.20 9.41
CA SER A 82 17.75 14.64 9.69
C SER A 82 16.32 15.20 9.75
N ASN A 83 15.32 14.41 9.36
CA ASN A 83 13.92 14.84 9.39
C ASN A 83 13.25 14.39 10.71
N PRO A 84 12.85 15.33 11.59
CA PRO A 84 12.17 14.99 12.85
C PRO A 84 10.77 14.41 12.61
N GLU A 85 10.09 14.83 11.55
CA GLU A 85 8.75 14.36 11.15
C GLU A 85 8.86 13.29 10.05
N CYS A 86 9.79 12.33 10.21
CA CYS A 86 10.01 11.28 9.23
C CYS A 86 8.86 10.25 9.26
N MET A 87 8.08 10.19 8.18
CA MET A 87 7.00 9.21 8.02
C MET A 87 7.47 7.76 7.77
N TYR A 88 8.77 7.56 7.51
CA TYR A 88 9.34 6.23 7.26
C TYR A 88 9.79 5.59 8.57
N ARG A 89 9.73 4.26 8.65
CA ARG A 89 10.07 3.55 9.89
C ARG A 89 11.58 3.63 10.18
N HIS A 90 11.94 4.13 11.35
CA HIS A 90 13.29 4.06 11.90
C HIS A 90 13.47 2.72 12.61
N VAL A 91 14.11 1.77 11.93
CA VAL A 91 14.41 0.44 12.47
C VAL A 91 15.90 0.41 12.82
N ASP A 92 16.20 0.14 14.08
CA ASP A 92 17.56 -0.01 14.57
C ASP A 92 18.14 -1.36 14.12
N LEU A 93 19.30 -1.34 13.46
CA LEU A 93 19.94 -2.54 12.93
C LEU A 93 20.34 -3.52 14.05
N ASP A 94 20.71 -3.00 15.23
CA ASP A 94 21.04 -3.85 16.37
C ASP A 94 19.82 -4.59 16.92
N LYS A 95 18.62 -4.01 16.79
CA LYS A 95 17.36 -4.68 17.15
C LYS A 95 16.83 -5.64 16.08
N LYS A 96 17.30 -5.50 14.83
CA LYS A 96 16.93 -6.38 13.70
C LYS A 96 17.77 -7.64 13.64
N ARG A 97 18.89 -7.69 14.36
CA ARG A 97 19.72 -8.89 14.50
C ARG A 97 18.99 -9.87 15.40
N ASN A 98 17.99 -10.53 14.85
CA ASN A 98 17.38 -11.69 15.46
C ASN A 98 18.51 -12.70 15.68
N GLU A 99 18.85 -12.98 16.94
CA GLU A 99 19.69 -14.11 17.28
C GLU A 99 19.05 -15.35 16.64
N CYS A 100 19.80 -16.02 15.77
CA CYS A 100 19.40 -17.32 15.27
C CYS A 100 19.42 -18.30 16.46
N PRO A 101 18.36 -19.11 16.68
CA PRO A 101 18.43 -20.25 17.58
C PRO A 101 19.51 -21.25 17.15
#